data_AF-A0A1H9Q698-F1
#
_entry.id   AF-A0A1H9Q698-F1
#
_cell.length_a   1.000
_cell.length_b   1.000
_cell.length_c   1.000
_cell.angle_alpha   90.00
_cell.angle_beta   90.00
_cell.angle_gamma   90.00
#
_symmetry.space_group_name_H-M   'P 1'
#
loop_
_entity.id
_entity.type
_entity.pdbx_description
1 polymer ?
#
loop_
_entity_poly.entity_id
_entity_poly.type
_entity_poly.pdbx_seq_one_letter_code
_entity_poly.pdbx_strand_id
1 'polypeptide(L)'
;MFPDTTPHLDDRPVLRRTLAPIGVFVAIVVAGIAGFAALGNVGLVEAAFWLVDLTSVDLHFQEHAGPERATKAYAILVTAGLVLSGLWIGETVVTEVFGGRIPTAVSRATMQRQIDTTDGHVIVCGYGMFGRTVANRLAEAGRTVVVVEINGDNATRAREDGHLLVEGDARREQVLRTAGVDRATKLVAAIDDSNVNIQIAIVSGTAASTTEILVRVGDEMYESVAKEAGADEVVIPEVVSGERVTRLLERPAD
;
A
#
# COMPACT_ATOMS: atom_id res chain seq x y z
N MET A 1 -4.95 -10.78 -38.54
CA MET A 1 -6.03 -11.28 -37.66
C MET A 1 -5.44 -11.29 -36.25
N PHE A 2 -5.58 -10.15 -35.57
CA PHE A 2 -5.05 -9.93 -34.21
C PHE A 2 -6.13 -10.35 -33.22
N PRO A 3 -5.82 -11.10 -32.15
CA PRO A 3 -6.81 -11.40 -31.13
C PRO A 3 -7.04 -10.17 -30.25
N ASP A 4 -8.31 -9.86 -30.04
CA ASP A 4 -8.83 -8.86 -29.11
C ASP A 4 -8.21 -9.00 -27.72
N THR A 5 -7.53 -7.94 -27.26
CA THR A 5 -7.25 -7.73 -25.85
C THR A 5 -8.50 -7.14 -25.19
N THR A 6 -9.35 -8.00 -24.64
CA THR A 6 -10.34 -7.56 -23.64
C THR A 6 -9.61 -7.17 -22.36
N PRO A 7 -9.87 -5.99 -21.77
CA PRO A 7 -9.35 -5.68 -20.45
C PRO A 7 -10.14 -6.49 -19.42
N HIS A 8 -9.46 -7.42 -18.74
CA HIS A 8 -9.97 -8.06 -17.54
C HIS A 8 -10.03 -7.03 -16.40
N LEU A 9 -11.13 -6.28 -16.35
CA LEU A 9 -11.53 -5.49 -15.18
C LEU A 9 -12.12 -6.44 -14.13
N ASP A 10 -11.26 -7.18 -13.45
CA ASP A 10 -11.59 -7.95 -12.25
C ASP A 10 -11.14 -7.24 -10.97
N ASP A 11 -11.48 -5.95 -10.85
CA ASP A 11 -11.47 -5.19 -9.58
C ASP A 11 -12.78 -5.38 -8.77
N ARG A 12 -13.62 -6.33 -9.18
CA ARG A 12 -14.96 -6.54 -8.60
C ARG A 12 -15.04 -7.17 -7.19
N PRO A 13 -14.00 -7.79 -6.59
CA PRO A 13 -14.13 -8.30 -5.22
C PRO A 13 -13.91 -7.24 -4.14
N VAL A 14 -13.12 -6.18 -4.42
CA VAL A 14 -12.79 -5.14 -3.43
C VAL A 14 -13.95 -4.16 -3.28
N LEU A 15 -14.49 -3.66 -4.40
CA LEU A 15 -15.60 -2.69 -4.39
C LEU A 15 -16.87 -3.24 -3.70
N ARG A 16 -17.16 -4.54 -3.86
CA ARG A 16 -18.29 -5.18 -3.17
C ARG A 16 -18.11 -5.26 -1.66
N ARG A 17 -16.87 -5.37 -1.17
CA ARG A 17 -16.57 -5.53 0.25
C ARG A 17 -16.76 -4.22 1.02
N THR A 18 -16.43 -3.08 0.40
CA THR A 18 -16.61 -1.75 0.97
C THR A 18 -18.02 -1.20 0.79
N LEU A 19 -18.74 -1.59 -0.29
CA LEU A 19 -20.12 -1.16 -0.53
C LEU A 19 -21.17 -1.89 0.33
N ALA A 20 -20.89 -3.12 0.77
CA ALA A 20 -21.80 -3.90 1.62
C ALA A 20 -22.15 -3.21 2.96
N PRO A 21 -21.19 -2.71 3.78
CA PRO A 21 -21.51 -2.04 5.04
C PRO A 21 -22.28 -0.73 4.86
N ILE A 22 -21.95 0.04 3.82
CA ILE A 22 -22.67 1.25 3.46
C ILE A 22 -24.11 0.93 3.05
N GLY A 23 -24.29 -0.12 2.23
CA GLY A 23 -25.62 -0.58 1.80
C GLY A 23 -26.50 -1.03 2.96
N VAL A 24 -25.93 -1.77 3.93
CA VAL A 24 -26.64 -2.19 5.15
C VAL A 24 -27.03 -0.99 6.01
N PHE A 25 -26.14 -0.02 6.21
CA PHE A 25 -26.45 1.20 6.95
C PHE A 25 -27.61 1.97 6.32
N VAL A 26 -27.56 2.19 5.00
CA VAL A 26 -28.63 2.87 4.25
C VAL A 26 -29.95 2.10 4.36
N ALA A 27 -29.93 0.77 4.26
CA ALA A 27 -31.13 -0.04 4.40
C ALA A 27 -31.76 0.08 5.80
N ILE A 28 -30.94 0.14 6.86
CA ILE A 28 -31.43 0.35 8.24
C ILE A 28 -32.05 1.73 8.40
N VAL A 29 -31.44 2.78 7.84
CA VAL A 29 -32.00 4.15 7.84
C VAL A 29 -33.37 4.18 7.14
N VAL A 30 -33.45 3.62 5.93
CA VAL A 30 -34.70 3.59 5.15
C VAL A 30 -35.79 2.78 5.88
N ALA A 31 -35.44 1.61 6.42
CA ALA A 31 -36.35 0.80 7.21
C ALA A 31 -36.83 1.57 8.45
N GLY A 32 -35.92 2.23 9.18
CA GLY A 32 -36.22 3.05 10.35
C GLY A 32 -37.21 4.18 10.05
N ILE A 33 -36.98 4.95 8.99
CA ILE A 33 -37.89 6.03 8.55
C ILE A 33 -39.27 5.44 8.20
N ALA A 34 -39.32 4.38 7.41
CA ALA A 34 -40.57 3.75 7.02
C ALA A 34 -41.34 3.18 8.22
N GLY A 35 -40.64 2.54 9.17
CA GLY A 35 -41.22 1.99 10.38
C GLY A 35 -41.75 3.06 11.33
N PHE A 36 -41.03 4.16 11.52
CA PHE A 36 -41.50 5.29 12.32
C PHE A 36 -42.67 6.02 11.68
N ALA A 37 -42.64 6.23 10.36
CA ALA A 37 -43.77 6.83 9.64
C ALA A 37 -45.04 5.95 9.78
N ALA A 38 -44.91 4.63 9.70
CA ALA A 38 -46.05 3.71 9.82
C ALA A 38 -46.56 3.55 11.26
N LEU A 39 -45.66 3.45 12.26
CA LEU A 39 -46.02 3.22 13.66
C LEU A 39 -46.44 4.49 14.39
N GLY A 40 -45.81 5.62 14.05
CA GLY A 40 -46.13 6.94 14.60
C GLY A 40 -47.18 7.71 13.80
N ASN A 41 -47.52 7.26 12.58
CA ASN A 41 -48.38 7.99 11.65
C ASN A 41 -47.87 9.44 11.40
N VAL A 42 -46.56 9.61 11.34
CA VAL A 42 -45.86 10.90 11.17
C VAL A 42 -45.32 11.06 9.75
N GLY A 43 -45.04 12.31 9.37
CA GLY A 43 -44.40 12.60 8.08
C GLY A 43 -42.97 12.04 8.00
N LEU A 44 -42.47 11.87 6.77
CA LEU A 44 -41.12 11.31 6.53
C LEU A 44 -39.99 12.14 7.16
N VAL A 45 -40.17 13.46 7.23
CA VAL A 45 -39.19 14.37 7.85
C VAL A 45 -39.13 14.14 9.37
N GLU A 46 -40.28 13.95 10.00
CA GLU A 46 -40.40 13.74 11.44
C GLU A 46 -39.93 12.32 11.83
N ALA A 47 -40.27 11.32 11.02
CA ALA A 47 -39.73 9.97 11.14
C ALA A 47 -38.19 9.93 11.00
N ALA A 48 -37.61 10.73 10.10
CA ALA A 48 -36.17 10.87 9.97
C ALA A 48 -35.55 11.60 11.17
N PHE A 49 -36.23 12.62 11.71
CA PHE A 49 -35.79 13.33 12.90
C PHE A 49 -35.71 12.41 14.12
N TRP A 50 -36.66 11.48 14.28
CA TRP A 50 -36.68 10.49 15.36
C TRP A 50 -35.48 9.53 15.36
N LEU A 51 -34.78 9.36 14.23
CA LEU A 51 -33.54 8.58 14.17
C LEU A 51 -32.38 9.25 14.91
N VAL A 52 -32.40 10.59 14.99
CA VAL A 52 -31.37 11.40 15.66
C VAL A 52 -31.79 11.72 17.09
N ASP A 53 -33.06 12.05 17.29
CA ASP A 53 -33.63 12.38 18.59
C ASP A 53 -34.72 11.39 19.00
N LEU A 54 -34.32 10.40 19.80
CA LEU A 54 -35.22 9.38 20.35
C LEU A 54 -36.23 9.96 21.35
N THR A 55 -35.97 11.14 21.91
CA THR A 55 -36.88 11.77 22.90
C THR A 55 -38.16 12.29 22.25
N SER A 56 -38.08 12.67 20.97
CA SER A 56 -39.25 13.07 20.18
C SER A 56 -40.32 11.98 20.07
N VAL A 57 -39.95 10.69 20.10
CA VAL A 57 -40.91 9.58 20.13
C VAL A 57 -41.74 9.62 21.41
N ASP A 58 -41.09 9.86 22.56
CA ASP A 58 -41.77 9.92 23.86
C ASP A 58 -42.73 11.11 23.91
N LEU A 59 -42.27 12.29 23.49
CA LEU A 59 -43.07 13.51 23.45
C LEU A 59 -44.31 13.37 22.54
N HIS A 60 -44.14 12.75 21.37
CA HIS A 60 -45.24 12.53 20.43
C HIS A 60 -46.39 11.71 21.04
N PHE A 61 -46.07 10.62 21.75
CA PHE A 61 -47.07 9.75 22.37
C PHE A 61 -47.64 10.28 23.70
N GLN A 62 -47.07 11.36 24.26
CA GLN A 62 -47.73 12.10 25.35
C GLN A 62 -48.93 12.90 24.84
N GLU A 63 -48.85 13.40 23.61
CA GLU A 63 -49.91 14.21 22.99
C GLU A 63 -50.85 13.38 22.11
N HIS A 64 -50.39 12.24 21.57
CA HIS A 64 -51.13 11.41 20.61
C HIS A 64 -51.28 9.97 21.11
N ALA A 65 -52.49 9.42 21.02
CA ALA A 65 -52.74 8.02 21.33
C ALA A 65 -52.18 7.10 20.22
N GLY A 66 -51.47 6.04 20.60
CA GLY A 66 -50.98 5.04 19.65
C GLY A 66 -50.12 3.95 20.29
N PRO A 67 -49.44 3.12 19.47
CA PRO A 67 -48.71 1.94 19.93
C PRO A 67 -47.33 2.29 20.52
N GLU A 68 -47.29 3.15 21.54
CA GLU A 68 -46.08 3.71 22.16
C GLU A 68 -45.01 2.65 22.49
N ARG A 69 -45.41 1.54 23.14
CA ARG A 69 -44.48 0.45 23.50
C ARG A 69 -43.84 -0.20 22.27
N ALA A 70 -44.61 -0.40 21.20
CA ALA A 70 -44.11 -1.01 19.98
C ALA A 70 -43.16 -0.06 19.24
N THR A 71 -43.49 1.24 19.17
CA THR A 71 -42.65 2.26 18.54
C THR A 71 -41.33 2.45 19.30
N LYS A 72 -41.36 2.46 20.64
CA LYS A 72 -40.15 2.50 21.48
C LYS A 72 -39.28 1.25 21.32
N ALA A 73 -39.88 0.06 21.30
CA ALA A 73 -39.15 -1.18 21.05
C ALA A 73 -38.50 -1.20 19.65
N TYR A 74 -39.23 -0.71 18.64
CA TYR A 74 -38.72 -0.55 17.29
C TYR A 74 -37.56 0.45 17.22
N ALA A 75 -37.67 1.58 17.93
CA ALA A 75 -36.61 2.58 18.00
C ALA A 75 -35.30 1.99 18.55
N ILE A 76 -35.39 1.21 19.64
CA ILE A 76 -34.23 0.52 20.22
C ILE A 76 -33.58 -0.43 19.20
N LEU A 77 -34.37 -1.19 18.44
CA LEU A 77 -33.86 -2.11 17.42
C LEU A 77 -33.14 -1.36 16.29
N VAL A 78 -33.72 -0.27 15.80
CA VAL A 78 -33.13 0.56 14.73
C VAL A 78 -31.84 1.20 15.23
N THR A 79 -31.82 1.80 16.42
CA THR A 79 -30.61 2.40 17.00
C THR A 79 -29.51 1.35 17.20
N ALA A 80 -29.84 0.17 17.72
CA ALA A 80 -28.87 -0.92 17.85
C ALA A 80 -28.29 -1.33 16.48
N GLY A 81 -29.12 -1.41 15.45
CA GLY A 81 -28.69 -1.69 14.08
C GLY A 81 -27.77 -0.61 13.51
N LEU A 82 -28.08 0.68 13.72
CA LEU A 82 -27.24 1.80 13.29
C LEU A 82 -25.89 1.81 14.00
N VAL A 83 -25.85 1.51 15.31
CA VAL A 83 -24.61 1.39 16.07
C VAL A 83 -23.75 0.23 15.56
N LEU A 84 -24.34 -0.96 15.37
CA LEU A 84 -23.62 -2.14 14.90
C LEU A 84 -23.08 -1.95 13.47
N SER A 85 -23.90 -1.38 12.57
CA SER A 85 -23.46 -1.06 11.21
C SER A 85 -22.39 0.04 11.20
N GLY A 86 -22.50 1.05 12.07
CA GLY A 86 -21.47 2.07 12.27
C GLY A 86 -20.14 1.49 12.75
N LEU A 87 -20.16 0.55 13.70
CA LEU A 87 -18.96 -0.18 14.15
C LEU A 87 -18.32 -0.99 13.01
N TRP A 88 -19.14 -1.65 12.19
CA TRP A 88 -18.66 -2.43 11.04
C TRP A 88 -18.06 -1.56 9.93
N ILE A 89 -18.66 -0.40 9.65
CA ILE A 89 -18.08 0.63 8.77
C ILE A 89 -16.75 1.12 9.37
N GLY A 90 -16.73 1.40 10.67
CA GLY A 90 -15.52 1.82 11.39
C GLY A 90 -14.38 0.82 11.25
N GLU A 91 -14.65 -0.48 11.43
CA GLU A 91 -13.65 -1.54 11.22
C GLU A 91 -13.13 -1.57 9.78
N THR A 92 -14.02 -1.45 8.79
CA THR A 92 -13.65 -1.47 7.36
C THR A 92 -12.79 -0.25 7.00
N VAL A 93 -13.18 0.93 7.45
CA VAL A 93 -12.42 2.17 7.22
C VAL A 93 -11.10 2.15 7.97
N VAL A 94 -11.07 1.68 9.21
CA VAL A 94 -9.83 1.58 9.99
C VAL A 94 -8.87 0.57 9.35
N THR A 95 -9.35 -0.57 8.87
CA THR A 95 -8.47 -1.55 8.23
C THR A 95 -7.98 -1.11 6.86
N GLU A 96 -8.79 -0.43 6.04
CA GLU A 96 -8.34 0.07 4.73
C GLU A 96 -7.51 1.36 4.83
N VAL A 97 -7.86 2.28 5.73
CA VAL A 97 -7.17 3.58 5.87
C VAL A 97 -5.96 3.47 6.81
N PHE A 98 -6.03 2.64 7.86
CA PHE A 98 -4.97 2.50 8.88
C PHE A 98 -4.30 1.11 8.90
N GLY A 99 -4.91 0.06 8.35
CA GLY A 99 -4.47 -1.34 8.51
C GLY A 99 -3.21 -1.78 7.77
N GLY A 100 -2.42 -0.85 7.22
CA GLY A 100 -1.07 -1.14 6.72
C GLY A 100 -0.04 -0.03 6.93
N ARG A 101 -0.40 1.08 7.58
CA ARG A 101 0.24 2.37 7.29
C ARG A 101 0.96 3.06 8.44
N ILE A 102 1.09 2.41 9.60
CA ILE A 102 1.90 2.98 10.69
C ILE A 102 2.82 1.90 11.23
N PRO A 103 4.05 1.75 10.71
CA PRO A 103 5.10 1.14 11.51
C PRO A 103 5.18 1.94 12.81
N THR A 104 4.86 1.30 13.93
CA THR A 104 5.01 1.92 15.25
C THR A 104 6.44 2.47 15.35
N ALA A 105 6.64 3.61 16.01
CA ALA A 105 7.99 4.19 16.18
C ALA A 105 9.00 3.17 16.75
N VAL A 106 8.51 2.19 17.50
CA VAL A 106 9.26 1.04 18.03
C VAL A 106 9.82 0.13 16.92
N SER A 107 9.05 -0.14 15.86
CA SER A 107 9.48 -0.96 14.72
C SER A 107 10.61 -0.28 13.93
N ARG A 108 10.50 1.04 13.69
CA ARG A 108 11.56 1.82 13.02
C ARG A 108 12.87 1.83 13.80
N ALA A 109 12.81 2.04 15.11
CA ALA A 109 14.01 2.04 15.96
C ALA A 109 14.70 0.67 16.01
N THR A 110 13.94 -0.42 16.00
CA THR A 110 14.50 -1.79 15.99
C THR A 110 15.15 -2.10 14.65
N MET A 111 14.49 -1.74 13.55
CA MET A 111 14.99 -1.93 12.19
C MET A 111 16.27 -1.13 11.95
N GLN A 112 16.33 0.13 12.39
CA GLN A 112 17.54 0.93 12.25
C GLN A 112 18.72 0.31 13.01
N ARG A 113 18.51 -0.19 14.24
CA ARG A 113 19.58 -0.88 14.99
C ARG A 113 20.11 -2.10 14.25
N GLN A 114 19.24 -2.88 13.59
CA GLN A 114 19.67 -4.01 12.78
C GLN A 114 20.54 -3.56 11.60
N ILE A 115 20.12 -2.51 10.89
CA ILE A 115 20.89 -1.91 9.79
C ILE A 115 22.26 -1.40 10.29
N ASP A 116 22.30 -0.74 11.44
CA ASP A 116 23.52 -0.21 12.04
C ASP A 116 24.54 -1.32 12.36
N THR A 117 24.07 -2.52 12.72
CA THR A 117 24.92 -3.69 12.99
C THR A 117 25.24 -4.55 11.77
N THR A 118 24.63 -4.25 10.62
CA THR A 118 24.84 -5.02 9.40
C THR A 118 26.10 -4.55 8.67
N ASP A 119 26.85 -5.53 8.16
CA ASP A 119 28.07 -5.34 7.37
C ASP A 119 28.06 -6.28 6.16
N GLY A 120 28.62 -5.83 5.06
CA GLY A 120 28.72 -6.60 3.82
C GLY A 120 27.41 -6.87 3.10
N HIS A 121 26.33 -6.17 3.46
CA HIS A 121 25.00 -6.28 2.85
C HIS A 121 24.93 -5.65 1.46
N VAL A 122 23.82 -5.93 0.78
CA VAL A 122 23.44 -5.28 -0.48
C VAL A 122 22.38 -4.23 -0.19
N ILE A 123 22.57 -3.02 -0.72
CA ILE A 123 21.55 -1.97 -0.70
C ILE A 123 20.77 -2.01 -2.01
N VAL A 124 19.44 -2.03 -1.93
CA VAL A 124 18.56 -1.95 -3.12
C VAL A 124 17.73 -0.67 -3.02
N CYS A 125 17.99 0.28 -3.91
CA CYS A 125 17.27 1.54 -3.98
C CYS A 125 16.08 1.42 -4.93
N GLY A 126 14.87 1.50 -4.39
CA GLY A 126 13.61 1.25 -5.08
C GLY A 126 13.14 -0.19 -4.91
N TYR A 127 11.89 -0.35 -4.48
CA TYR A 127 11.21 -1.63 -4.28
C TYR A 127 10.02 -1.79 -5.24
N GLY A 128 10.22 -1.35 -6.49
CA GLY A 128 9.32 -1.62 -7.61
C GLY A 128 9.47 -3.06 -8.13
N MET A 129 8.95 -3.34 -9.33
CA MET A 129 8.97 -4.70 -9.90
C MET A 129 10.39 -5.30 -9.98
N PHE A 130 11.35 -4.52 -10.49
CA PHE A 130 12.74 -4.96 -10.63
C PHE A 130 13.46 -5.05 -9.28
N GLY A 131 13.45 -3.96 -8.50
CA GLY A 131 14.10 -3.91 -7.18
C GLY A 131 13.59 -4.98 -6.21
N ARG A 132 12.26 -5.22 -6.16
CA ARG A 132 11.67 -6.33 -5.38
C ARG A 132 12.19 -7.68 -5.81
N THR A 133 12.26 -7.92 -7.13
CA THR A 133 12.78 -9.19 -7.65
C THR A 133 14.24 -9.38 -7.25
N VAL A 134 15.07 -8.35 -7.38
CA VAL A 134 16.47 -8.38 -6.96
C VAL A 134 16.60 -8.65 -5.46
N ALA A 135 15.89 -7.89 -4.62
CA ALA A 135 15.93 -8.03 -3.18
C ALA A 135 15.49 -9.42 -2.71
N ASN A 136 14.38 -9.94 -3.23
CA ASN A 136 13.86 -11.26 -2.87
C ASN A 136 14.82 -12.37 -3.28
N ARG A 137 15.37 -12.32 -4.50
CA ARG A 137 16.33 -13.34 -4.97
C ARG A 137 17.63 -13.32 -4.17
N LEU A 138 18.11 -12.14 -3.77
CA LEU A 138 19.29 -12.02 -2.90
C LEU A 138 19.01 -12.58 -1.51
N ALA A 139 17.85 -12.29 -0.92
CA ALA A 139 17.44 -12.82 0.36
C ALA A 139 17.27 -14.36 0.33
N GLU A 140 16.65 -14.89 -0.72
CA GLU A 140 16.55 -16.34 -0.98
C GLU A 140 17.93 -17.01 -1.06
N ALA A 141 18.92 -16.31 -1.62
CA ALA A 141 20.31 -16.76 -1.68
C ALA A 141 21.09 -16.55 -0.36
N GLY A 142 20.43 -16.15 0.73
CA GLY A 142 21.03 -15.94 2.04
C GLY A 142 21.87 -14.67 2.16
N ARG A 143 21.64 -13.67 1.30
CA ARG A 143 22.29 -12.35 1.41
C ARG A 143 21.42 -11.40 2.23
N THR A 144 22.05 -10.62 3.10
CA THR A 144 21.37 -9.54 3.81
C THR A 144 21.11 -8.38 2.86
N VAL A 145 19.87 -7.91 2.82
CA VAL A 145 19.42 -6.83 1.94
C VAL A 145 18.84 -5.69 2.77
N VAL A 146 19.27 -4.47 2.45
CA VAL A 146 18.68 -3.23 2.97
C VAL A 146 18.01 -2.51 1.80
N VAL A 147 16.70 -2.35 1.88
CA VAL A 147 15.90 -1.63 0.88
C VAL A 147 15.83 -0.16 1.23
N VAL A 148 15.98 0.72 0.24
CA VAL A 148 15.71 2.15 0.36
C VAL A 148 14.51 2.48 -0.52
N GLU A 149 13.43 2.99 0.05
CA GLU A 149 12.20 3.28 -0.70
C GLU A 149 11.49 4.54 -0.19
N ILE A 150 10.99 5.35 -1.11
CA ILE A 150 10.28 6.61 -0.83
C ILE A 150 8.76 6.45 -0.91
N ASN A 151 8.26 5.52 -1.73
CA ASN A 151 6.85 5.23 -1.88
C ASN A 151 6.34 4.37 -0.72
N GLY A 152 5.34 4.86 0.02
CA GLY A 152 4.82 4.20 1.22
C GLY A 152 4.24 2.79 0.99
N ASP A 153 3.62 2.53 -0.16
CA ASP A 153 3.03 1.22 -0.44
C ASP A 153 4.13 0.19 -0.76
N ASN A 154 5.16 0.57 -1.53
CA ASN A 154 6.31 -0.29 -1.79
C ASN A 154 7.17 -0.52 -0.55
N ALA A 155 7.34 0.51 0.29
CA ALA A 155 7.99 0.41 1.59
C ALA A 155 7.27 -0.59 2.51
N THR A 156 5.93 -0.56 2.51
CA THR A 156 5.13 -1.52 3.28
C THR A 156 5.37 -2.95 2.78
N ARG A 157 5.34 -3.17 1.46
CA ARG A 157 5.63 -4.49 0.87
C ARG A 157 7.03 -4.99 1.20
N ALA A 158 8.05 -4.13 1.13
CA ALA A 158 9.42 -4.52 1.49
C ALA A 158 9.52 -5.03 2.93
N ARG A 159 8.79 -4.40 3.85
CA ARG A 159 8.71 -4.81 5.25
C ARG A 159 7.93 -6.11 5.44
N GLU A 160 6.82 -6.28 4.73
CA GLU A 160 6.04 -7.53 4.73
C GLU A 160 6.83 -8.72 4.18
N ASP A 161 7.64 -8.48 3.15
CA ASP A 161 8.58 -9.45 2.57
C ASP A 161 9.79 -9.73 3.49
N GLY A 162 9.91 -9.04 4.63
CA GLY A 162 10.91 -9.29 5.67
C GLY A 162 12.26 -8.59 5.48
N HIS A 163 12.35 -7.61 4.58
CA HIS A 163 13.60 -6.87 4.36
C HIS A 163 13.84 -5.79 5.41
N LEU A 164 15.12 -5.50 5.65
CA LEU A 164 15.51 -4.26 6.33
C LEU A 164 15.16 -3.08 5.42
N LEU A 165 14.61 -2.01 5.98
CA LEU A 165 14.07 -0.92 5.19
C LEU A 165 14.47 0.45 5.76
N VAL A 166 14.98 1.30 4.89
CA VAL A 166 15.14 2.73 5.11
C VAL A 166 14.09 3.46 4.25
N GLU A 167 13.16 4.13 4.90
CA GLU A 167 12.18 4.97 4.23
C GLU A 167 12.82 6.33 3.92
N GLY A 168 13.05 6.63 2.65
CA GLY A 168 13.75 7.84 2.25
C GLY A 168 14.08 7.92 0.77
N ASP A 169 14.53 9.10 0.35
CA ASP A 169 14.99 9.35 -1.02
C ASP A 169 16.46 8.94 -1.15
N ALA A 170 16.73 7.91 -1.94
CA ALA A 170 18.07 7.40 -2.18
C ALA A 170 19.01 8.42 -2.86
N ARG A 171 18.50 9.52 -3.42
CA ARG A 171 19.31 10.64 -3.94
C ARG A 171 19.92 11.50 -2.83
N ARG A 172 19.57 11.26 -1.57
CA ARG A 172 20.14 11.98 -0.42
C ARG A 172 21.23 11.14 0.21
N GLU A 173 22.43 11.71 0.30
CA GLU A 173 23.58 11.06 0.94
C GLU A 173 23.26 10.56 2.35
N GLN A 174 22.56 11.36 3.16
CA GLN A 174 22.17 10.99 4.52
C GLN A 174 21.31 9.71 4.55
N VAL A 175 20.45 9.49 3.56
CA VAL A 175 19.59 8.30 3.46
C VAL A 175 20.45 7.08 3.14
N LEU A 176 21.39 7.19 2.21
CA LEU A 176 22.32 6.11 1.89
C LEU A 176 23.24 5.76 3.07
N ARG A 177 23.71 6.76 3.82
CA ARG A 177 24.46 6.55 5.07
C ARG A 177 23.63 5.84 6.13
N THR A 178 22.34 6.20 6.25
CA THR A 178 21.39 5.53 7.14
C THR A 178 21.19 4.06 6.74
N ALA A 179 21.24 3.76 5.43
CA ALA A 179 21.23 2.40 4.90
C ALA A 179 22.58 1.66 5.04
N GLY A 180 23.61 2.31 5.60
CA GLY A 180 24.92 1.73 5.81
C GLY A 180 25.76 1.59 4.54
N VAL A 181 25.64 2.51 3.58
CA VAL A 181 26.36 2.45 2.30
C VAL A 181 27.87 2.30 2.44
N ASP A 182 28.47 2.87 3.49
CA ASP A 182 29.90 2.76 3.80
C ASP A 182 30.36 1.32 4.13
N ARG A 183 29.42 0.46 4.53
CA ARG A 183 29.65 -0.95 4.92
C ARG A 183 29.04 -1.95 3.94
N ALA A 184 28.33 -1.47 2.93
CA ALA A 184 27.69 -2.31 1.94
C ALA A 184 28.73 -2.85 0.95
N THR A 185 28.54 -4.08 0.47
CA THR A 185 29.37 -4.60 -0.63
C THR A 185 28.90 -4.05 -1.98
N LYS A 186 27.58 -3.92 -2.15
CA LYS A 186 26.97 -3.50 -3.41
C LYS A 186 25.77 -2.59 -3.16
N LEU A 187 25.54 -1.68 -4.10
CA LEU A 187 24.33 -0.87 -4.18
C LEU A 187 23.69 -1.06 -5.56
N VAL A 188 22.38 -1.33 -5.59
CA VAL A 188 21.61 -1.45 -6.82
C VAL A 188 20.61 -0.31 -6.90
N ALA A 189 20.78 0.60 -7.86
CA ALA A 189 19.80 1.63 -8.19
C ALA A 189 18.75 1.04 -9.14
N ALA A 190 17.56 0.74 -8.60
CA ALA A 190 16.54 -0.12 -9.19
C ALA A 190 15.19 0.60 -9.42
N ILE A 191 15.19 1.93 -9.47
CA ILE A 191 13.99 2.75 -9.68
C ILE A 191 13.63 2.77 -11.18
N ASP A 192 12.35 2.92 -11.51
CA ASP A 192 11.87 2.96 -12.91
C ASP A 192 12.08 4.33 -13.58
N ASP A 193 13.18 5.00 -13.25
CA ASP A 193 13.61 6.28 -13.83
C ASP A 193 15.13 6.29 -13.90
N SER A 194 15.68 6.22 -15.12
CA SER A 194 17.12 6.22 -15.36
C SER A 194 17.81 7.45 -14.76
N ASN A 195 17.19 8.64 -14.80
CA ASN A 195 17.80 9.86 -14.28
C ASN A 195 17.93 9.79 -12.76
N VAL A 196 16.92 9.23 -12.08
CA VAL A 196 16.98 9.03 -10.63
C VAL A 196 18.08 8.03 -10.28
N ASN A 197 18.19 6.92 -11.02
CA ASN A 197 19.24 5.93 -10.75
C ASN A 197 20.66 6.48 -11.00
N ILE A 198 20.84 7.29 -12.05
CA ILE A 198 22.10 7.98 -12.33
C ILE A 198 22.44 8.96 -11.20
N GLN A 199 21.47 9.72 -10.68
CA GLN A 199 21.68 10.60 -9.52
C GLN A 199 22.08 9.81 -8.27
N ILE A 200 21.47 8.64 -8.05
CA ILE A 200 21.86 7.74 -6.95
C ILE A 200 23.30 7.29 -7.12
N ALA A 201 23.76 6.95 -8.33
CA ALA A 201 25.15 6.56 -8.58
C ALA A 201 26.14 7.68 -8.21
N ILE A 202 25.86 8.91 -8.64
CA ILE A 202 26.69 10.09 -8.30
C ILE A 202 26.79 10.24 -6.78
N VAL A 203 25.65 10.23 -6.10
CA VAL A 203 25.59 10.43 -4.64
C VAL A 203 26.26 9.28 -3.91
N SER A 204 26.09 8.04 -4.39
CA SER A 204 26.73 6.85 -3.82
C SER A 204 28.24 6.92 -3.93
N GLY A 205 28.78 7.32 -5.08
CA GLY A 205 30.22 7.49 -5.29
C GLY A 205 30.85 8.55 -4.37
N THR A 206 30.09 9.60 -4.01
CA THR A 206 30.53 10.57 -3.00
C THR A 206 30.39 10.06 -1.56
N ALA A 207 29.43 9.17 -1.31
CA ALA A 207 29.14 8.66 0.02
C ALA A 207 30.14 7.59 0.47
N ALA A 208 30.45 6.64 -0.41
CA ALA A 208 31.30 5.48 -0.13
C ALA A 208 32.11 5.07 -1.38
N SER A 209 33.44 4.95 -1.24
CA SER A 209 34.35 4.67 -2.35
C SER A 209 34.61 3.18 -2.62
N THR A 210 34.11 2.28 -1.76
CA THR A 210 34.40 0.83 -1.82
C THR A 210 33.19 -0.01 -2.25
N THR A 211 32.03 0.61 -2.39
CA THR A 211 30.76 -0.06 -2.69
C THR A 211 30.58 -0.15 -4.20
N GLU A 212 30.37 -1.36 -4.73
CA GLU A 212 30.11 -1.55 -6.16
C GLU A 212 28.70 -1.08 -6.52
N ILE A 213 28.57 -0.20 -7.51
CA ILE A 213 27.33 0.47 -7.89
C ILE A 213 26.79 -0.12 -9.19
N LEU A 214 25.64 -0.79 -9.08
CA LEU A 214 24.88 -1.30 -10.21
C LEU A 214 23.69 -0.37 -10.51
N VAL A 215 23.54 0.05 -11.76
CA VAL A 215 22.50 1.01 -12.16
C VAL A 215 21.56 0.39 -13.19
N ARG A 216 20.26 0.35 -12.89
CA ARG A 216 19.22 0.08 -13.89
C ARG A 216 19.03 1.32 -14.76
N VAL A 217 19.07 1.15 -16.07
CA VAL A 217 18.60 2.16 -17.04
C VAL A 217 17.61 1.52 -17.99
N GLY A 218 16.68 2.31 -18.51
CA GLY A 218 15.65 1.84 -19.43
C GLY A 218 16.04 1.86 -20.92
N ASP A 219 17.18 2.47 -21.28
CA ASP A 219 17.61 2.64 -22.66
C ASP A 219 19.16 2.68 -22.73
N GLU A 220 19.71 2.10 -23.80
CA GLU A 220 21.16 2.04 -24.09
C GLU A 220 21.81 3.42 -24.15
N MET A 221 21.06 4.45 -24.57
CA MET A 221 21.53 5.83 -24.62
C MET A 221 21.99 6.38 -23.25
N TYR A 222 21.48 5.81 -22.15
CA TYR A 222 21.88 6.21 -20.79
C TYR A 222 23.07 5.43 -20.25
N GLU A 223 23.57 4.41 -20.94
CA GLU A 223 24.64 3.55 -20.43
C GLU A 223 25.93 4.35 -20.20
N SER A 224 26.38 5.11 -21.20
CA SER A 224 27.59 5.93 -21.10
C SER A 224 27.47 6.96 -19.97
N VAL A 225 26.33 7.65 -19.88
CA VAL A 225 26.06 8.64 -18.84
C VAL A 225 26.06 8.01 -17.45
N ALA A 226 25.48 6.81 -17.30
CA ALA A 226 25.51 6.09 -16.03
C ALA A 226 26.92 5.68 -15.62
N LYS A 227 27.75 5.20 -16.54
CA LYS A 227 29.16 4.87 -16.24
C LYS A 227 29.98 6.11 -15.88
N GLU A 228 29.81 7.20 -16.60
CA GLU A 228 30.47 8.48 -16.28
C GLU A 228 30.03 9.04 -14.91
N ALA A 229 28.80 8.75 -14.50
CA ALA A 229 28.24 9.12 -13.20
C ALA A 229 28.73 8.24 -12.04
N GLY A 230 29.56 7.22 -12.29
CA GLY A 230 30.13 6.34 -11.27
C GLY A 230 29.42 5.00 -11.12
N ALA A 231 28.60 4.57 -12.08
CA ALA A 231 28.13 3.20 -12.14
C ALA A 231 29.29 2.27 -12.55
N ASP A 232 29.58 1.25 -11.72
CA ASP A 232 30.52 0.19 -12.07
C ASP A 232 29.91 -0.73 -13.14
N GLU A 233 28.62 -1.00 -13.01
CA GLU A 233 27.86 -1.86 -13.92
C GLU A 233 26.50 -1.24 -14.24
N VAL A 234 26.07 -1.41 -15.49
CA VAL A 234 24.79 -0.91 -15.99
C VAL A 234 23.96 -2.08 -16.50
N VAL A 235 22.70 -2.12 -16.09
CA VAL A 235 21.75 -3.16 -16.51
C VAL A 235 20.60 -2.51 -17.25
N ILE A 236 20.30 -3.04 -18.44
CA ILE A 236 19.13 -2.69 -19.25
C ILE A 236 18.21 -3.90 -19.26
N PRO A 237 17.21 -3.96 -18.36
CA PRO A 237 16.41 -5.17 -18.13
C PRO A 237 15.72 -5.69 -19.38
N GLU A 238 15.29 -4.82 -20.27
CA GLU A 238 14.62 -5.12 -21.53
C GLU A 238 15.58 -5.85 -22.50
N VAL A 239 16.82 -5.38 -22.61
CA VAL A 239 17.86 -6.02 -23.45
C VAL A 239 18.24 -7.38 -22.87
N VAL A 240 18.54 -7.45 -21.56
CA VAL A 240 18.89 -8.70 -20.87
C VAL A 240 17.78 -9.74 -20.98
N SER A 241 16.52 -9.30 -20.87
CA SER A 241 15.35 -10.18 -21.02
C SER A 241 15.21 -10.67 -22.47
N GLY A 242 15.38 -9.78 -23.45
CA GLY A 242 15.35 -10.11 -24.88
C GLY A 242 16.41 -11.16 -25.24
N GLU A 243 17.66 -10.94 -24.85
CA GLU A 243 18.75 -11.90 -25.08
C GLU A 243 18.49 -13.27 -24.46
N ARG A 244 17.85 -13.30 -23.28
CA ARG A 244 17.48 -14.55 -22.62
C ARG A 244 16.41 -15.31 -23.39
N VAL A 245 15.42 -14.61 -23.95
CA VAL A 245 14.38 -15.23 -24.80
C VAL A 245 14.99 -15.74 -26.10
N THR A 246 15.83 -14.94 -26.77
CA THR A 246 16.53 -15.36 -28.00
C THR A 246 17.31 -16.66 -27.78
N ARG A 247 18.09 -16.74 -26.69
CA ARG A 247 18.84 -17.95 -26.32
C ARG A 247 17.96 -19.18 -26.08
N LEU A 248 16.71 -19.01 -25.65
CA LEU A 248 15.77 -20.12 -25.49
C LEU A 248 15.22 -20.61 -26.83
N LEU A 249 15.02 -19.71 -27.79
CA LEU A 249 14.51 -20.03 -29.13
C LEU A 249 15.57 -20.68 -30.02
N GLU A 250 16.85 -20.38 -29.80
CA GLU A 250 17.98 -20.98 -30.52
C GLU A 250 18.33 -22.40 -30.05
N ARG A 251 17.77 -22.86 -28.92
CA ARG A 251 17.98 -24.25 -28.47
C ARG A 251 17.25 -25.18 -29.43
N PRO A 252 17.94 -26.19 -30.00
CA PRO A 252 17.27 -27.17 -30.84
C PRO A 252 16.17 -27.85 -30.02
N ALA A 253 15.02 -28.08 -30.65
CA ALA A 253 13.95 -28.85 -30.03
C ALA A 253 14.45 -30.28 -29.83
N ASP A 254 14.61 -30.69 -28.57
CA ASP A 254 14.82 -32.10 -28.19
C ASP A 254 13.58 -32.95 -28.53
#